data_AF-A0A7X3R5Y7-F1
#
_entry.id   AF-A0A7X3R5Y7-F1
#
_cell.length_a   1.000
_cell.length_b   1.000
_cell.length_c   1.000
_cell.angle_alpha   90.00
_cell.angle_beta   90.00
_cell.angle_gamma   90.00
#
_symmetry.space_group_name_H-M   'P 1'
#
loop_
_entity.id
_entity.type
_entity.pdbx_description
1 polymer ?
#
loop_
_entity_poly.entity_id
_entity_poly.type
_entity_poly.pdbx_seq_one_letter_code
_entity_poly.pdbx_strand_id
1 'polypeptide(L)' 'MQSLSVVVITYNEARKLRRCLDPVSWADEIIVVDSGSTDGTVEIAES' A
#
# COMPACT_ATOMS: atom_id res chain seq x y z
N MET A 1 -1.26 -21.82 11.83
CA MET A 1 -1.26 -21.12 10.53
C MET A 1 -0.05 -20.21 10.48
N GLN A 2 0.52 -19.99 9.29
CA GLN A 2 1.62 -19.05 9.08
C GLN A 2 1.02 -17.68 8.74
N SER A 3 1.59 -16.60 9.29
CA SER A 3 1.19 -15.22 8.98
C SER A 3 1.79 -14.77 7.64
N LEU A 4 1.07 -13.92 6.91
CA LEU A 4 1.54 -13.31 5.68
C LEU A 4 1.64 -11.79 5.83
N SER A 5 2.84 -11.25 5.61
CA SER A 5 3.08 -9.82 5.45
C SER A 5 3.22 -9.46 3.97
N VAL A 6 2.57 -8.39 3.55
CA VAL A 6 2.68 -7.81 2.20
C VAL A 6 3.37 -6.46 2.31
N VAL A 7 4.49 -6.30 1.60
CA VAL A 7 5.24 -5.04 1.56
C VAL A 7 5.09 -4.41 0.18
N VAL A 8 4.60 -3.17 0.13
CA VAL A 8 4.41 -2.39 -1.10
C VAL A 8 5.28 -1.16 -1.05
N ILE A 9 6.26 -1.07 -1.95
CA ILE A 9 7.07 0.14 -2.15
C ILE A 9 6.36 1.00 -3.19
N THR A 10 6.16 2.28 -2.89
CA THR A 10 5.37 3.19 -3.74
C THR A 10 6.05 4.54 -3.93
N TYR A 11 5.73 5.21 -5.05
CA TYR A 11 6.11 6.58 -5.37
C TYR A 11 5.16 7.16 -6.42
N ASN A 12 4.39 8.18 -6.08
CA ASN A 12 3.44 8.86 -6.96
C ASN A 12 2.42 7.94 -7.66
N GLU A 13 1.81 7.02 -6.91
CA GLU A 13 0.85 6.03 -7.40
C GLU A 13 -0.58 6.26 -6.88
N ALA A 14 -0.97 7.51 -6.61
CA ALA A 14 -2.31 7.83 -6.09
C ALA A 14 -3.45 7.24 -6.94
N ARG A 15 -3.24 7.06 -8.24
CA ARG A 15 -4.24 6.49 -9.17
C ARG A 15 -4.33 4.96 -9.14
N LYS A 16 -3.32 4.26 -8.62
CA LYS A 16 -3.24 2.79 -8.69
C LYS A 16 -3.15 2.13 -7.32
N LEU A 17 -2.74 2.85 -6.28
CA LEU A 17 -2.43 2.28 -4.97
C LEU A 17 -3.62 1.48 -4.41
N ARG A 18 -4.85 2.04 -4.44
CA ARG A 18 -6.05 1.34 -3.96
C ARG A 18 -6.28 0.00 -4.66
N ARG A 19 -6.24 0.01 -6.00
CA ARG A 19 -6.37 -1.20 -6.83
C ARG A 19 -5.26 -2.23 -6.55
N CYS A 20 -4.08 -1.79 -6.11
CA CYS A 20 -2.98 -2.66 -5.70
C CYS A 20 -3.22 -3.30 -4.32
N LEU A 21 -3.82 -2.56 -3.39
CA LEU A 21 -4.06 -3.00 -2.01
C LEU A 21 -5.33 -3.85 -1.87
N ASP A 22 -6.39 -3.57 -2.63
CA ASP A 22 -7.68 -4.27 -2.50
C ASP A 22 -7.56 -5.81 -2.61
N PRO A 23 -6.80 -6.41 -3.55
CA PRO A 23 -6.71 -7.86 -3.67
C PRO A 23 -5.92 -8.54 -2.55
N VAL A 24 -5.14 -7.78 -1.79
CA VAL A 24 -4.26 -8.26 -0.71
C VAL A 24 -4.72 -7.80 0.67
N SER A 25 -5.90 -7.19 0.78
CA SER A 25 -6.46 -6.68 2.04
C SER A 25 -6.74 -7.76 3.10
N TRP A 26 -6.59 -9.03 2.74
CA TRP A 26 -6.74 -10.19 3.62
C TRP A 26 -5.43 -10.61 4.32
N ALA A 27 -4.29 -10.02 3.95
CA ALA A 27 -3.02 -10.27 4.61
C ALA A 27 -3.06 -9.84 6.08
N ASP A 28 -2.31 -10.54 6.94
CA ASP A 28 -2.25 -10.23 8.36
C ASP A 28 -1.57 -8.86 8.61
N GLU A 29 -0.65 -8.48 7.74
CA GLU A 29 0.08 -7.22 7.79
C GLU A 29 0.31 -6.65 6.38
N ILE A 30 0.07 -5.35 6.22
CA ILE A 30 0.37 -4.61 5.00
C ILE A 30 1.26 -3.43 5.37
N ILE A 31 2.47 -3.40 4.82
CA ILE A 31 3.44 -2.31 5.02
C ILE A 31 3.59 -1.55 3.72
N VAL A 32 3.20 -0.28 3.72
CA VAL A 32 3.45 0.63 2.60
C VAL A 32 4.70 1.44 2.90
N VAL A 33 5.69 1.35 2.02
CA VAL A 33 6.93 2.13 2.08
C VAL A 33 6.87 3.19 1.00
N ASP A 34 6.58 4.43 1.42
CA ASP A 34 6.58 5.57 0.52
C ASP A 34 7.99 6.11 0.27
N SER A 35 8.31 6.37 -1.00
CA SER A 35 9.62 6.88 -1.44
C SER A 35 9.65 8.40 -1.58
N GLY A 36 8.84 9.12 -0.81
CA GLY A 36 8.73 10.58 -0.86
C GLY A 36 7.76 11.06 -1.94
N SER A 37 6.58 10.45 -2.02
CA SER A 37 5.53 10.88 -2.94
C SER A 37 5.13 12.33 -2.70
N THR A 38 4.80 13.02 -3.78
CA THR A 38 4.35 14.43 -3.79
C THR A 38 2.94 14.57 -4.35
N ASP A 39 2.27 13.45 -4.63
CA ASP A 39 0.86 13.38 -4.96
C ASP A 39 0.07 12.80 -3.76
N GLY A 40 -1.21 12.46 -4.00
CA GLY A 40 -2.11 11.90 -2.99
C GLY A 40 -1.81 10.45 -2.53
N THR A 41 -0.62 9.92 -2.79
CA THR A 41 -0.28 8.51 -2.50
C THR A 41 -0.31 8.21 -1.01
N VAL A 42 0.24 9.12 -0.18
CA VAL A 42 0.34 8.92 1.27
C VAL A 42 -1.04 8.94 1.90
N GLU A 43 -1.89 9.89 1.51
CA GLU A 43 -3.26 10.01 2.00
C GLU A 43 -4.10 8.77 1.66
N ILE A 44 -3.84 8.13 0.51
CA ILE A 44 -4.50 6.87 0.13
C ILE A 44 -3.95 5.68 0.92
N ALA A 45 -2.66 5.68 1.26
CA ALA A 45 -2.05 4.63 2.07
C ALA A 45 -2.55 4.66 3.53
N GLU A 46 -2.94 5.84 4.04
CA GLU A 46 -3.43 6.04 5.41
C GLU A 46 -4.96 5.88 5.58
N SER A 47 -5.71 5.70 4.47
CA SER A 47 -7.18 5.64 4.46
C SER A 47 -7.78 4.24 4.47
#